data_AF-K1RUV0-F1
#
_entry.id   AF-K1RUV0-F1
#
_cell.length_a   1.000
_cell.length_b   1.000
_cell.length_c   1.000
_cell.angle_alpha   90.00
_cell.angle_beta   90.00
_cell.angle_gamma   90.00
#
_symmetry.space_group_name_H-M   'P 1'
#
loop_
_entity.id
_entity.type
_entity.pdbx_description
1 polymer ?
#
loop_
_entity_poly.entity_id
_entity_poly.type
_entity_poly.pdbx_seq_one_letter_code
_entity_poly.pdbx_strand_id
1 'polypeptide(L)'
;MVQYPFGYGLSYTTFDSSIAAVEDDGEKITLDVAVTNTGDTAGKYVAEIFYEPPYYNGGIEKAAANLVQYAKTEILQPGEAQTLKITFRYE
;
A
#
# COMPACT_ATOMS: atom_id res chain seq x y z
N MET A 1 -11.88 -20.69 -2.47
CA MET A 1 -10.46 -20.32 -2.30
C MET A 1 -10.13 -19.32 -3.39
N VAL A 2 -9.42 -18.23 -3.07
CA VAL A 2 -8.97 -17.25 -4.07
C VAL A 2 -7.60 -17.69 -4.56
N GLN A 3 -7.45 -17.94 -5.86
CA GLN A 3 -6.20 -18.42 -6.44
C GLN A 3 -5.18 -17.29 -6.66
N TYR A 4 -5.66 -16.12 -7.07
CA TYR A 4 -4.88 -14.88 -7.21
C TYR A 4 -5.77 -13.73 -6.74
N PRO A 5 -5.44 -13.08 -5.60
CA PRO A 5 -6.24 -11.98 -5.10
C PRO A 5 -6.13 -10.75 -6.00
N PHE A 6 -7.05 -9.81 -5.82
CA PHE A 6 -6.93 -8.48 -6.40
C PHE A 6 -5.57 -7.87 -6.02
N GLY A 7 -4.90 -7.20 -6.97
CA GLY A 7 -3.58 -6.60 -6.76
C GLY A 7 -2.39 -7.57 -6.86
N TYR A 8 -2.63 -8.88 -7.01
CA TYR A 8 -1.56 -9.85 -7.06
C TYR A 8 -0.67 -9.69 -8.31
N GLY A 9 0.64 -9.59 -8.09
CA GLY A 9 1.66 -9.57 -9.13
C GLY A 9 3.01 -9.99 -8.59
N LEU A 10 3.74 -10.79 -9.36
CA LEU A 10 5.12 -11.16 -9.06
C LEU A 10 6.11 -10.20 -9.74
N SER A 11 7.32 -10.18 -9.23
CA SER A 11 8.47 -9.49 -9.81
C SER A 11 9.64 -10.45 -9.94
N TYR A 12 10.59 -10.14 -10.83
CA TYR A 12 11.87 -10.84 -10.93
C TYR A 12 12.87 -10.45 -9.82
N THR A 13 12.53 -9.44 -9.01
CA THR A 13 13.26 -9.05 -7.81
C THR A 13 12.33 -9.07 -6.59
N THR A 14 12.90 -8.99 -5.39
CA THR A 14 12.17 -8.93 -4.11
C THR A 14 12.18 -7.51 -3.55
N PHE A 15 11.14 -7.16 -2.80
CA PHE A 15 11.03 -5.88 -2.13
C PHE A 15 10.62 -6.08 -0.69
N ASP A 16 11.25 -5.32 0.20
CA ASP A 16 10.75 -5.10 1.55
C ASP A 16 9.98 -3.79 1.57
N SER A 17 8.82 -3.77 2.21
CA SER A 17 8.03 -2.55 2.38
C SER A 17 7.44 -2.44 3.78
N SER A 18 7.35 -1.22 4.28
CA SER A 18 6.72 -0.93 5.57
C SER A 18 6.08 0.46 5.57
N ILE A 19 5.10 0.65 6.45
CA ILE A 19 4.58 1.98 6.76
C ILE A 19 5.56 2.63 7.73
N ALA A 20 6.27 3.65 7.27
CA ALA A 20 7.28 4.37 8.04
C ALA A 20 6.68 5.50 8.88
N ALA A 21 5.61 6.15 8.40
CA ALA A 21 4.87 7.16 9.15
C ALA A 21 3.38 7.17 8.76
N VAL A 22 2.56 7.60 9.71
CA VAL A 22 1.12 7.83 9.55
C VAL A 22 0.78 9.18 10.16
N GLU A 23 0.10 10.02 9.39
CA GLU A 23 -0.45 11.29 9.84
C GLU A 23 -1.94 11.31 9.54
N ASP A 24 -2.75 11.74 10.50
CA ASP A 24 -4.19 11.97 10.36
C ASP A 24 -4.48 13.41 10.78
N ASP A 25 -4.96 14.22 9.85
CA ASP A 25 -5.32 15.62 10.08
C ASP A 25 -6.82 15.82 10.41
N GLY A 26 -7.57 14.74 10.53
CA GLY A 26 -9.02 14.75 10.75
C GLY A 26 -9.85 14.82 9.46
N GLU A 27 -9.22 15.00 8.30
CA GLU A 27 -9.88 14.95 6.98
C GLU A 27 -9.22 13.91 6.07
N LYS A 28 -7.89 13.76 6.20
CA LYS A 28 -7.03 12.93 5.37
C LYS A 28 -6.07 12.13 6.23
N ILE A 29 -5.81 10.92 5.78
CA ILE A 29 -4.71 10.09 6.25
C ILE A 29 -3.60 10.19 5.21
N THR A 30 -2.38 10.49 5.67
CA THR A 30 -1.15 10.44 4.88
C THR A 30 -0.23 9.36 5.43
N LEU A 31 0.21 8.47 4.56
CA LEU A 31 1.13 7.38 4.83
C LEU A 31 2.45 7.64 4.11
N ASP A 32 3.57 7.46 4.81
CA ASP A 32 4.87 7.31 4.17
C ASP A 32 5.20 5.82 4.11
N VAL A 33 5.18 5.25 2.91
CA VAL A 33 5.48 3.83 2.67
C VAL A 33 6.92 3.71 2.18
N ALA A 34 7.79 3.17 3.02
CA ALA A 34 9.17 2.89 2.67
C ALA A 34 9.24 1.57 1.90
N VAL A 35 9.95 1.58 0.77
CA VAL A 35 10.16 0.39 -0.08
C VAL A 35 11.63 0.29 -0.42
N THR A 36 12.21 -0.88 -0.23
CA THR A 36 13.60 -1.20 -0.60
C THR A 36 13.61 -2.38 -1.55
N ASN A 37 14.33 -2.28 -2.68
CA ASN A 37 14.60 -3.44 -3.52
C ASN A 37 15.68 -4.30 -2.85
N THR A 38 15.31 -5.50 -2.43
CA THR A 38 16.19 -6.42 -1.69
C THR A 38 16.74 -7.55 -2.54
N GLY A 39 16.36 -7.62 -3.82
CA GLY A 39 16.87 -8.62 -4.75
C GLY A 39 17.96 -8.08 -5.68
N ASP A 40 18.33 -8.90 -6.66
CA ASP A 40 19.54 -8.69 -7.48
C ASP A 40 19.28 -8.04 -8.85
N THR A 41 18.04 -7.62 -9.14
CA THR A 41 17.69 -6.99 -10.42
C THR A 41 16.85 -5.74 -10.20
N ALA A 42 16.97 -4.76 -11.09
CA ALA A 42 16.17 -3.55 -11.05
C ALA A 42 14.67 -3.87 -11.21
N GLY A 43 13.80 -3.15 -10.49
CA GLY A 43 12.37 -3.38 -10.56
C GLY A 43 11.53 -2.23 -10.00
N LYS A 44 10.21 -2.37 -10.10
CA LYS A 44 9.24 -1.44 -9.52
C LYS A 44 8.29 -2.19 -8.58
N TYR A 45 7.87 -1.55 -7.51
CA TYR A 45 6.91 -2.05 -6.54
C TYR A 45 5.63 -1.21 -6.57
N VAL A 46 4.46 -1.84 -6.38
CA VAL A 46 3.16 -1.15 -6.25
C VAL A 46 2.71 -1.25 -4.80
N ALA A 47 2.58 -0.11 -4.12
CA ALA A 47 1.97 -0.02 -2.81
C ALA A 47 0.45 0.17 -2.97
N GLU A 48 -0.33 -0.76 -2.45
CA GLU A 48 -1.79 -0.73 -2.47
C GLU A 48 -2.30 -0.52 -1.04
N ILE A 49 -3.08 0.55 -0.83
CA ILE A 49 -3.62 0.91 0.48
C ILE A 49 -5.08 0.49 0.54
N PHE A 50 -5.38 -0.41 1.47
CA PHE A 50 -6.74 -0.86 1.77
C PHE A 50 -7.21 -0.27 3.09
N TYR A 51 -8.47 0.16 3.11
CA TYR A 51 -9.15 0.67 4.29
C TYR A 51 -10.33 -0.24 4.66
N GLU A 52 -10.43 -0.53 5.95
CA GLU A 52 -11.57 -1.19 6.57
C GLU A 52 -12.39 -0.11 7.31
N PRO A 53 -13.57 0.28 6.76
CA PRO A 53 -14.45 1.22 7.43
C PRO A 53 -14.96 0.66 8.76
N PRO A 54 -15.15 1.50 9.80
CA PRO A 54 -15.67 1.05 11.07
C PRO A 54 -17.07 0.48 10.94
N TYR A 55 -17.32 -0.66 11.59
CA TYR A 55 -18.64 -1.27 11.70
C TYR A 55 -19.23 -1.03 13.10
N TYR A 56 -20.52 -0.69 13.13
CA TYR A 56 -21.31 -0.55 14.35
C TYR A 56 -22.48 -1.54 14.28
N ASN A 57 -22.80 -2.20 15.40
CA ASN A 57 -23.90 -3.15 15.44
C ASN A 57 -25.24 -2.49 15.06
N GLY A 58 -25.92 -3.03 14.05
CA GLY A 58 -27.13 -2.44 13.46
C GLY A 58 -26.86 -1.30 12.45
N GLY A 59 -25.59 -1.03 12.13
CA GLY A 59 -25.16 -0.09 11.10
C GLY A 59 -25.11 -0.72 9.70
N ILE A 60 -24.70 0.08 8.71
CA ILE A 60 -24.53 -0.37 7.32
C ILE A 60 -23.23 -1.18 7.22
N GLU A 61 -23.34 -2.42 6.77
CA GLU A 61 -22.18 -3.26 6.45
C GLU A 61 -21.48 -2.74 5.20
N LYS A 62 -20.15 -2.61 5.28
CA LYS A 62 -19.26 -2.29 4.16
C LYS A 62 -18.28 -3.44 3.95
N ALA A 63 -17.63 -3.49 2.79
CA ALA A 63 -16.60 -4.50 2.53
C ALA A 63 -15.43 -4.35 3.52
N ALA A 64 -14.87 -5.47 3.97
CA ALA A 64 -13.77 -5.49 4.94
C ALA A 64 -12.45 -4.93 4.40
N ALA A 65 -12.27 -4.89 3.07
CA ALA A 65 -11.10 -4.32 2.43
C ALA A 65 -11.52 -3.49 1.22
N ASN A 66 -11.27 -2.19 1.26
CA ASN A 66 -11.58 -1.26 0.17
C ASN A 66 -10.26 -0.63 -0.27
N LEU A 67 -9.88 -0.81 -1.54
CA LEU A 67 -8.72 -0.10 -2.08
C LEU A 67 -9.04 1.40 -2.12
N VAL A 68 -8.31 2.20 -1.35
CA VAL A 68 -8.52 3.66 -1.24
C VAL A 68 -7.48 4.48 -1.99
N GLN A 69 -6.26 3.94 -2.15
CA GLN A 69 -5.20 4.59 -2.90
C GLN A 69 -4.11 3.58 -3.31
N TYR A 70 -3.38 3.87 -4.38
CA TYR A 70 -2.17 3.13 -4.73
C TYR A 70 -1.08 4.06 -5.26
N ALA A 71 0.17 3.65 -5.13
CA ALA A 71 1.31 4.34 -5.72
C ALA A 71 2.34 3.32 -6.21
N LYS A 72 3.14 3.70 -7.21
CA LYS A 72 4.19 2.84 -7.76
C LYS A 72 5.54 3.54 -7.62
N THR A 73 6.57 2.77 -7.27
CA THR A 73 7.93 3.30 -7.21
C THR A 73 8.45 3.68 -8.59
N GLU A 74 9.51 4.47 -8.61
CA GLU A 74 10.43 4.48 -9.74
C GLU A 74 11.17 3.14 -9.86
N ILE A 75 11.98 3.01 -10.91
CA ILE A 75 12.84 1.84 -11.03
C ILE A 75 13.86 1.92 -9.91
N LEU A 76 13.81 0.96 -8.99
CA LEU A 76 14.78 0.81 -7.91
C LEU A 76 15.85 -0.18 -8.33
N GLN A 77 17.11 0.22 -8.29
CA GLN A 77 18.25 -0.69 -8.40
C GLN A 77 18.33 -1.61 -7.16
N PRO A 78 19.06 -2.74 -7.22
CA PRO A 78 19.36 -3.55 -6.03
C PRO A 78 19.90 -2.69 -4.87
N GLY A 79 19.26 -2.81 -3.70
CA GLY A 79 19.59 -2.04 -2.49
C GLY A 79 19.06 -0.60 -2.46
N GLU A 80 18.48 -0.10 -3.54
CA GLU A 80 17.88 1.24 -3.59
C GLU A 80 16.51 1.25 -2.88
N ALA A 81 16.21 2.39 -2.25
CA ALA A 81 14.97 2.59 -1.52
C ALA A 81 14.26 3.87 -1.97
N GLN A 82 12.93 3.83 -1.92
CA GLN A 82 12.07 4.98 -2.13
C GLN A 82 10.96 5.01 -1.07
N THR A 83 10.68 6.20 -0.55
CA THR A 83 9.50 6.45 0.28
C THR A 83 8.39 7.04 -0.59
N LEU A 84 7.25 6.36 -0.65
CA LEU A 84 6.03 6.83 -1.30
C LEU A 84 5.17 7.57 -0.28
N LYS A 85 4.93 8.86 -0.50
CA LYS A 85 3.94 9.62 0.27
C LYS A 85 2.56 9.43 -0.36
N ILE A 86 1.64 8.83 0.38
CA ILE A 86 0.32 8.41 -0.09
C ILE A 86 -0.74 9.04 0.79
N THR A 87 -1.65 9.82 0.19
CA THR A 87 -2.72 10.51 0.93
C THR A 87 -4.09 10.08 0.42
N PHE A 88 -5.03 9.84 1.32
CA PHE A 88 -6.44 9.56 1.02
C PHE A 88 -7.36 10.19 2.08
N ARG A 89 -8.62 10.44 1.72
CA ARG A 89 -9.68 10.87 2.64
C ARG A 89 -10.42 9.64 3.15
N TYR A 90 -10.77 9.61 4.44
CA TYR A 90 -11.73 8.64 4.95
C TYR A 90 -13.15 9.20 4.83
N GLU A 91 -14.09 8.37 4.40
CA GLU A 91 -15.54 8.68 4.33
C GLU A 91 -16.32 8.00 5.46
#